data_AF-A0NU36-F1
#
_entry.id   AF-A0NU36-F1
#
_cell.length_a   1.000
_cell.length_b   1.000
_cell.length_c   1.000
_cell.angle_alpha   90.00
_cell.angle_beta   90.00
_cell.angle_gamma   90.00
#
_symmetry.space_group_name_H-M   'P 1'
#
loop_
_entity.id
_entity.type
_entity.pdbx_description
1 polymer ?
#
loop_
_entity_poly.entity_id
_entity_poly.type
_entity_poly.pdbx_seq_one_letter_code
_entity_poly.pdbx_strand_id
1 'polypeptide(L)'
;MSPLARPALKDANGLKAPVLLPKAASGKPAPALSTVMKIVAPGLLTAALWTQVWLGIWGALLVAIGVLACVITLPSLVGETGKTTAWAKQVSFGEKVWLNRLFLPVPATDSARLTTLYLVFWMGGLIALLGGFLMSPILSLTGLLVAHAAQFVSFVKLVQLYRTMKDKTPLYRFWTAVPQNDNLPNDIARSNRH
;
A
#
# COMPACT_ATOMS: atom_id res chain seq x y z
N MET A 1 5.30 -36.23 -21.07
CA MET A 1 4.76 -34.95 -20.60
C MET A 1 5.84 -34.26 -19.78
N SER A 2 6.53 -33.27 -20.36
CA SER A 2 7.63 -32.54 -19.73
C SER A 2 7.10 -31.23 -19.12
N PRO A 3 7.34 -30.93 -17.84
CA PRO A 3 7.01 -29.63 -17.27
C PRO A 3 8.02 -28.59 -17.77
N LEU A 4 7.50 -27.55 -18.43
CA LEU A 4 8.23 -26.39 -18.93
C LEU A 4 9.08 -25.74 -17.83
N ALA A 5 10.39 -26.00 -17.86
CA ALA A 5 11.38 -25.21 -17.14
C ALA A 5 11.37 -23.78 -17.71
N ARG A 6 10.94 -22.80 -16.90
CA ARG A 6 11.07 -21.39 -17.25
C ARG A 6 12.57 -21.06 -17.34
N PRO A 7 13.06 -20.49 -18.45
CA PRO A 7 14.46 -20.09 -18.53
C PRO A 7 14.73 -18.98 -17.51
N ALA A 8 15.78 -19.18 -16.72
CA ALA A 8 16.28 -18.18 -15.79
C ALA A 8 16.66 -16.91 -16.59
N LEU A 9 15.97 -15.81 -16.31
CA LEU A 9 16.34 -14.48 -16.82
C LEU A 9 17.69 -14.12 -16.23
N LYS A 10 18.74 -14.27 -17.06
CA LYS A 10 20.10 -13.80 -16.80
C LYS A 10 20.09 -12.29 -17.08
N ASP A 11 20.40 -11.47 -16.08
CA ASP A 11 20.67 -10.05 -16.27
C ASP A 11 22.02 -9.86 -16.98
N ALA A 12 22.12 -8.82 -17.81
CA ALA A 12 23.27 -8.57 -18.69
C ALA A 12 24.59 -8.26 -17.96
N ASN A 13 24.63 -8.31 -16.63
CA ASN A 13 25.78 -7.91 -15.82
C ASN A 13 26.43 -9.05 -15.02
N GLY A 14 26.00 -10.30 -15.15
CA GLY A 14 26.69 -11.47 -14.57
C GLY A 14 26.77 -11.50 -13.03
N LEU A 15 26.25 -10.48 -12.34
CA LEU A 15 25.94 -10.56 -10.93
C LEU A 15 24.75 -11.49 -10.79
N LYS A 16 24.87 -12.49 -9.91
CA LYS A 16 23.71 -13.28 -9.50
C LYS A 16 22.69 -12.29 -8.93
N ALA A 17 21.73 -11.86 -9.74
CA ALA A 17 20.55 -11.17 -9.25
C ALA A 17 20.06 -11.98 -8.05
N PRO A 18 19.92 -11.39 -6.84
CA PRO A 18 19.39 -12.14 -5.73
C PRO A 18 18.05 -12.69 -6.22
N VAL A 19 17.99 -14.03 -6.34
CA VAL A 19 16.94 -14.85 -6.95
C VAL A 19 15.57 -14.69 -6.25
N LEU A 20 15.49 -13.75 -5.31
CA LEU A 20 14.31 -13.35 -4.58
C LEU A 20 14.24 -11.82 -4.63
N LEU A 21 13.93 -11.26 -5.79
CA LEU A 21 13.27 -9.95 -5.79
C LEU A 21 12.00 -10.15 -4.96
N PRO A 22 11.87 -9.53 -3.77
CA PRO A 22 10.69 -9.73 -2.93
C PRO A 22 9.45 -9.39 -3.75
N LYS A 23 8.26 -9.87 -3.39
CA LYS A 23 7.00 -9.45 -4.07
C LYS A 23 6.88 -7.91 -4.16
N ALA A 24 7.56 -7.19 -3.25
CA ALA A 24 7.76 -5.73 -3.25
C ALA A 24 8.49 -5.17 -4.48
N ALA A 25 9.35 -5.93 -5.15
CA ALA A 25 10.06 -5.56 -6.36
C ALA A 25 9.25 -5.77 -7.65
N SER A 26 8.08 -6.41 -7.58
CA SER A 26 7.16 -6.43 -8.71
C SER A 26 6.66 -5.01 -9.01
N GLY A 27 6.74 -4.58 -10.27
CA GLY A 27 6.28 -3.26 -10.73
C GLY A 27 4.77 -3.06 -10.74
N LYS A 28 4.00 -4.03 -10.22
CA LYS A 28 2.53 -3.92 -10.14
C LYS A 28 2.15 -3.04 -8.95
N PRO A 29 1.46 -1.90 -9.13
CA PRO A 29 0.97 -1.13 -7.99
C PRO A 29 -0.02 -1.96 -7.16
N ALA A 30 -0.21 -1.60 -5.89
CA ALA A 30 -1.33 -2.17 -5.14
C ALA A 30 -2.65 -1.60 -5.71
N PRO A 31 -3.77 -2.34 -5.62
CA PRO A 31 -5.06 -1.84 -6.05
C PRO A 31 -5.43 -0.57 -5.26
N ALA A 32 -6.01 0.43 -5.91
CA ALA A 32 -6.39 1.72 -5.28
C ALA A 32 -7.31 1.51 -4.08
N LEU A 33 -8.16 0.49 -4.15
CA LEU A 33 -9.05 0.11 -3.06
C LEU A 33 -8.28 -0.23 -1.77
N SER A 34 -7.09 -0.80 -1.88
CA SER A 34 -6.25 -1.10 -0.71
C SER A 34 -5.85 0.19 0.01
N THR A 35 -5.47 1.24 -0.72
CA THR A 35 -5.13 2.55 -0.13
C THR A 35 -6.33 3.16 0.58
N VAL A 36 -7.53 3.08 -0.02
CA VAL A 36 -8.76 3.58 0.60
C VAL A 36 -9.11 2.79 1.86
N MET A 37 -9.02 1.46 1.82
CA MET A 37 -9.28 0.61 2.99
C MET A 37 -8.34 0.92 4.15
N LYS A 38 -7.07 1.25 3.88
CA LYS A 38 -6.14 1.70 4.92
C LYS A 38 -6.58 3.01 5.59
N ILE A 39 -7.22 3.92 4.87
CA ILE A 39 -7.72 5.20 5.41
C ILE A 39 -8.94 4.95 6.30
N VAL A 40 -9.85 4.10 5.84
CA VAL A 40 -11.14 3.89 6.51
C VAL A 40 -11.02 2.93 7.70
N ALA A 41 -10.03 2.02 7.69
CA ALA A 41 -9.88 0.97 8.70
C ALA A 41 -9.83 1.47 10.17
N PRO A 42 -9.04 2.49 10.54
CA PRO A 42 -9.03 2.97 11.93
C PRO A 42 -10.39 3.49 12.40
N GLY A 43 -11.12 4.18 11.52
CA GLY A 43 -12.46 4.69 11.80
C GLY A 43 -13.48 3.56 11.96
N LEU A 44 -13.48 2.59 11.04
CA LEU A 44 -14.37 1.43 11.11
C LEU A 44 -14.11 0.57 12.35
N LEU A 45 -12.85 0.32 12.72
CA LEU A 45 -12.51 -0.44 13.92
C LEU A 45 -12.95 0.30 15.19
N THR A 46 -12.76 1.62 15.23
CA THR A 46 -13.24 2.43 16.36
C THR A 46 -14.77 2.39 16.45
N ALA A 47 -15.47 2.54 15.33
CA ALA A 47 -16.93 2.44 15.26
C ALA A 47 -17.45 1.03 15.65
N ALA A 48 -16.72 -0.02 15.28
CA ALA A 48 -17.04 -1.39 15.68
C ALA A 48 -17.01 -1.55 17.21
N LEU A 49 -16.04 -0.94 17.88
CA LEU A 49 -15.97 -0.97 19.35
C LEU A 49 -17.13 -0.22 20.02
N TRP A 50 -17.64 0.83 19.39
CA TRP A 50 -18.83 1.54 19.88
C TRP A 50 -20.10 0.69 19.87
N THR A 51 -20.16 -0.38 19.07
CA THR A 51 -21.30 -1.30 19.06
C THR A 51 -21.47 -2.05 20.39
N GLN A 52 -20.49 -1.97 21.29
CA GLN A 52 -20.57 -2.55 22.64
C GLN A 52 -21.73 -2.01 23.46
N VAL A 53 -22.21 -0.79 23.19
CA VAL A 53 -23.39 -0.19 23.86
C VAL A 53 -24.63 -1.05 23.64
N TRP A 54 -24.72 -1.71 22.48
CA TRP A 54 -25.90 -2.46 22.04
C TRP A 54 -25.73 -3.96 22.20
N LEU A 55 -24.54 -4.47 21.84
CA LEU A 55 -24.26 -5.91 21.71
C LEU A 55 -23.40 -6.46 22.86
N GLY A 56 -23.01 -5.60 23.81
CA GLY A 56 -22.02 -5.91 24.83
C GLY A 56 -20.61 -6.08 24.28
N ILE A 57 -19.65 -6.33 25.18
CA ILE A 57 -18.21 -6.39 24.85
C ILE A 57 -17.92 -7.51 23.84
N TRP A 58 -18.50 -8.70 24.03
CA TRP A 58 -18.29 -9.84 23.15
C TRP A 58 -18.84 -9.61 21.73
N GLY A 59 -20.01 -8.99 21.63
CA GLY A 59 -20.59 -8.63 20.33
C GLY A 59 -19.73 -7.59 19.61
N ALA A 60 -19.23 -6.58 20.32
CA ALA A 60 -18.33 -5.59 19.73
C ALA A 60 -17.01 -6.18 19.24
N LEU A 61 -16.44 -7.14 19.98
CA LEU A 61 -15.24 -7.86 19.54
C LEU A 61 -15.51 -8.65 18.26
N LEU A 62 -16.65 -9.36 18.16
CA LEU A 62 -17.02 -10.08 16.93
C LEU A 62 -17.18 -9.13 15.74
N VAL A 63 -17.83 -7.98 15.92
CA VAL A 63 -17.95 -6.95 14.88
C VAL A 63 -16.58 -6.42 14.47
N ALA A 64 -15.70 -6.13 15.42
CA ALA A 64 -14.35 -5.64 15.14
C ALA A 64 -13.51 -6.67 14.36
N ILE A 65 -13.62 -7.96 14.69
CA ILE A 65 -12.98 -9.05 13.95
C ILE A 65 -13.56 -9.14 12.52
N GLY A 66 -14.88 -9.03 12.37
CA GLY A 66 -15.53 -9.02 11.06
C GLY A 66 -15.08 -7.85 10.17
N VAL A 67 -14.96 -6.65 10.76
CA VAL A 67 -14.40 -5.46 10.09
C VAL A 67 -12.96 -5.71 9.67
N LEU A 68 -12.12 -6.26 10.55
CA LEU A 68 -10.73 -6.55 10.22
C LEU A 68 -10.63 -7.56 9.06
N ALA A 69 -11.42 -8.62 9.10
CA ALA A 69 -11.50 -9.61 8.03
C ALA A 69 -11.92 -8.96 6.70
N CYS A 70 -12.92 -8.08 6.73
CA CYS A 70 -13.39 -7.34 5.56
C CYS A 70 -12.29 -6.44 4.98
N VAL A 71 -11.61 -5.64 5.81
CA VAL A 71 -10.54 -4.73 5.38
C VAL A 71 -9.39 -5.48 4.70
N ILE A 72 -9.08 -6.70 5.15
CA ILE A 72 -8.00 -7.54 4.60
C ILE A 72 -8.44 -8.26 3.32
N THR A 73 -9.67 -8.80 3.28
CA THR A 73 -10.14 -9.64 2.18
C THR A 73 -10.75 -8.86 1.02
N LEU A 74 -11.37 -7.71 1.28
CA LEU A 74 -12.07 -6.95 0.26
C LEU A 74 -11.14 -6.43 -0.86
N PRO A 75 -9.92 -5.92 -0.58
CA PRO A 75 -8.97 -5.54 -1.62
C PRO A 75 -8.46 -6.71 -2.47
N SER A 76 -8.35 -7.92 -1.89
CA SER A 76 -7.88 -9.09 -2.64
C SER A 76 -8.97 -9.68 -3.53
N LEU A 77 -10.23 -9.63 -3.08
CA LEU A 77 -11.40 -10.09 -3.83
C LEU A 77 -11.74 -9.18 -5.01
N VAL A 78 -11.66 -7.87 -4.82
CA VAL A 78 -11.99 -6.90 -5.86
C VAL A 78 -10.91 -6.82 -6.95
N GLY A 79 -9.72 -7.40 -6.71
CA GLY A 79 -8.64 -7.42 -7.68
C GLY A 79 -8.19 -6.02 -8.12
N GLU A 80 -7.39 -5.95 -9.19
CA GLU A 80 -6.99 -4.68 -9.81
C GLU A 80 -8.13 -4.17 -10.72
N THR A 81 -9.34 -4.04 -10.17
CA THR A 81 -10.49 -3.53 -10.92
C THR A 81 -10.58 -2.02 -10.74
N GLY A 82 -10.51 -1.31 -11.87
CA GLY A 82 -10.71 0.12 -11.93
C GLY A 82 -9.45 0.91 -12.27
N LYS A 83 -9.66 2.06 -12.92
CA LYS A 83 -8.67 3.09 -13.20
C LYS A 83 -8.03 3.51 -11.87
N THR A 84 -6.94 2.86 -11.48
CA THR A 84 -6.21 3.20 -10.26
C THR A 84 -5.80 4.67 -10.37
N THR A 85 -6.20 5.49 -9.41
CA THR A 85 -5.82 6.90 -9.40
C THR A 85 -4.29 7.00 -9.39
N ALA A 86 -3.74 7.92 -10.20
CA ALA A 86 -2.29 8.09 -10.31
C ALA A 86 -1.63 8.30 -8.93
N TRP A 87 -2.34 8.94 -8.01
CA TRP A 87 -1.91 9.14 -6.63
C TRP A 87 -1.81 7.82 -5.82
N ALA A 88 -2.83 6.96 -5.83
CA ALA A 88 -2.80 5.70 -5.07
C ALA A 88 -1.69 4.74 -5.55
N LYS A 89 -1.38 4.77 -6.87
CA LYS A 89 -0.23 4.07 -7.42
C LYS A 89 1.09 4.59 -6.84
N GLN A 90 1.27 5.91 -6.79
CA GLN A 90 2.49 6.54 -6.27
C GLN A 90 2.70 6.23 -4.78
N VAL A 91 1.64 6.25 -3.97
CA VAL A 91 1.70 5.86 -2.55
C VAL A 91 2.15 4.41 -2.41
N SER A 92 1.54 3.51 -3.19
CA SER A 92 1.85 2.07 -3.16
C SER A 92 3.28 1.78 -3.60
N PHE A 93 3.78 2.49 -4.61
CA PHE A 93 5.19 2.38 -5.02
C PHE A 93 6.14 2.95 -3.96
N GLY A 94 5.79 4.08 -3.33
CA GLY A 94 6.54 4.63 -2.21
C GLY A 94 6.65 3.66 -1.04
N GLU A 95 5.55 2.97 -0.70
CA GLU A 95 5.53 1.94 0.36
C GLU A 95 6.45 0.76 0.01
N LYS A 96 6.42 0.30 -1.24
CA LYS A 96 7.33 -0.75 -1.73
C LYS A 96 8.79 -0.34 -1.67
N VAL A 97 9.12 0.89 -2.09
CA VAL A 97 10.47 1.45 -2.01
C VAL A 97 10.92 1.52 -0.55
N TRP A 98 10.05 1.98 0.35
CA TRP A 98 10.35 2.08 1.78
C TRP A 98 10.51 0.71 2.46
N LEU A 99 9.75 -0.31 2.06
CA LEU A 99 9.94 -1.69 2.53
C LEU A 99 11.24 -2.29 1.99
N ASN A 100 11.64 -1.92 0.77
CA ASN A 100 12.88 -2.36 0.16
C ASN A 100 14.14 -1.62 0.66
N ARG A 101 14.00 -0.76 1.69
CA ARG A 101 15.13 -0.01 2.29
C ARG A 101 16.24 -0.89 2.86
N LEU A 102 15.94 -2.14 3.15
CA LEU A 102 16.93 -3.13 3.62
C LEU A 102 17.83 -3.64 2.48
N PHE A 103 17.38 -3.53 1.23
CA PHE A 103 18.06 -4.06 0.05
C PHE A 103 18.62 -2.96 -0.87
N LEU A 104 18.00 -1.77 -0.88
CA LEU A 104 18.48 -0.61 -1.62
C LEU A 104 18.68 0.57 -0.67
N PRO A 105 19.82 1.30 -0.75
CA PRO A 105 20.08 2.44 0.12
C PRO A 105 19.07 3.56 -0.17
N VAL A 106 18.11 3.71 0.74
CA VAL A 106 17.17 4.83 0.79
C VAL A 106 17.77 5.93 1.68
N PRO A 107 17.57 7.23 1.39
CA PRO A 107 18.04 8.31 2.26
C PRO A 107 17.61 8.10 3.71
N ALA A 108 18.59 8.03 4.62
CA ALA A 108 18.37 7.64 6.02
C ALA A 108 17.42 8.59 6.76
N THR A 109 17.47 9.89 6.43
CA THR A 109 16.62 10.93 7.00
C THR A 109 15.14 10.75 6.65
N ASP A 110 14.83 10.37 5.41
CA ASP A 110 13.44 10.13 4.97
C ASP A 110 12.87 8.83 5.55
N SER A 111 13.71 7.80 5.66
CA SER A 111 13.32 6.53 6.27
C SER A 111 12.99 6.68 7.77
N ALA A 112 13.81 7.42 8.52
CA ALA A 112 13.57 7.70 9.93
C ALA A 112 12.27 8.47 10.16
N ARG A 113 12.04 9.55 9.38
CA ARG A 113 10.81 10.34 9.44
C ARG A 113 9.56 9.50 9.16
N LEU A 114 9.57 8.67 8.12
CA LEU A 114 8.46 7.77 7.82
C LEU A 114 8.21 6.78 8.96
N THR A 115 9.27 6.21 9.54
CA THR A 115 9.15 5.28 10.67
C THR A 115 8.52 5.95 11.90
N THR A 116 8.96 7.16 12.26
CA THR A 116 8.35 7.94 13.35
C THR A 116 6.88 8.22 13.06
N LEU A 117 6.54 8.56 11.82
CA LEU A 117 5.17 8.90 11.45
C LEU A 117 4.24 7.68 11.48
N TYR A 118 4.74 6.50 11.09
CA TYR A 118 4.04 5.23 11.28
C TYR A 118 3.85 4.93 12.77
N LEU A 119 4.84 5.18 13.61
CA LEU A 119 4.70 5.00 15.06
C LEU A 119 3.59 5.91 15.62
N VAL A 120 3.58 7.19 15.23
CA VAL A 120 2.53 8.14 15.63
C VAL A 120 1.16 7.69 15.14
N PHE A 121 1.06 7.17 13.91
CA PHE A 121 -0.18 6.60 13.38
C PHE A 121 -0.68 5.43 14.24
N TRP A 122 0.19 4.46 14.56
CA TRP A 122 -0.18 3.32 15.40
C TRP A 122 -0.59 3.75 16.81
N MET A 123 0.14 4.69 17.42
CA MET A 123 -0.20 5.23 18.74
C MET A 123 -1.55 5.95 18.73
N GLY A 124 -1.81 6.80 17.73
CA GLY A 124 -3.11 7.47 17.56
C GLY A 124 -4.25 6.47 17.36
N GLY A 125 -4.01 5.43 16.55
CA GLY A 125 -4.96 4.34 16.35
C GLY A 125 -5.27 3.57 17.63
N LEU A 126 -4.26 3.24 18.44
CA LEU A 126 -4.46 2.59 19.74
C LEU A 126 -5.25 3.46 20.71
N ILE A 127 -4.97 4.78 20.76
CA ILE A 127 -5.73 5.73 21.57
C ILE A 127 -7.18 5.79 21.11
N ALA A 128 -7.43 5.78 19.79
CA ALA A 128 -8.78 5.78 19.24
C ALA A 128 -9.58 4.54 19.66
N LEU A 129 -8.95 3.36 19.55
CA LEU A 129 -9.55 2.08 19.95
C LEU A 129 -9.81 2.03 21.45
N LEU A 130 -8.86 2.51 22.27
CA LEU A 130 -9.03 2.63 23.71
C LEU A 130 -10.20 3.55 24.06
N GLY A 131 -10.32 4.69 23.36
CA GLY A 131 -11.48 5.57 23.49
C GLY A 131 -12.79 4.88 23.13
N GLY A 132 -12.79 4.06 22.08
CA GLY A 132 -13.97 3.29 21.67
C GLY A 132 -14.37 2.26 22.72
N PHE A 133 -13.38 1.59 23.31
CA PHE A 133 -13.57 0.63 24.39
C PHE A 133 -14.03 1.28 25.71
N LEU A 134 -13.50 2.45 26.04
CA LEU A 134 -13.90 3.21 27.23
C LEU A 134 -15.17 4.05 27.03
N MET A 135 -15.82 3.96 25.86
CA MET A 135 -16.95 4.82 25.46
C MET A 135 -16.65 6.33 25.62
N SER A 136 -15.39 6.74 25.45
CA SER A 136 -14.99 8.14 25.55
C SER A 136 -14.94 8.77 24.16
N PRO A 137 -15.92 9.62 23.79
CA PRO A 137 -15.94 10.25 22.47
C PRO A 137 -14.73 11.16 22.26
N ILE A 138 -14.28 11.84 23.31
CA ILE A 138 -13.11 12.72 23.25
C ILE A 138 -11.88 11.90 22.88
N LEU A 139 -11.63 10.80 23.58
CA LEU A 139 -10.43 9.98 23.37
C LEU A 139 -10.45 9.30 22.00
N SER A 140 -11.61 8.79 21.56
CA SER A 140 -11.80 8.25 20.21
C SER A 140 -11.51 9.28 19.13
N LEU A 141 -12.10 10.47 19.23
CA LEU A 141 -11.96 11.52 18.22
C LEU A 141 -10.54 12.07 18.16
N THR A 142 -9.92 12.33 19.31
CA THR A 142 -8.53 12.82 19.34
C THR A 142 -7.56 11.77 18.80
N GLY A 143 -7.74 10.49 19.16
CA GLY A 143 -6.91 9.41 18.64
C GLY A 143 -7.05 9.26 17.12
N LEU A 144 -8.28 9.29 16.60
CA LEU A 144 -8.56 9.22 15.17
C LEU A 144 -7.97 10.42 14.41
N LEU A 145 -8.09 11.62 14.97
CA LEU A 145 -7.55 12.84 14.36
C LEU A 145 -6.02 12.75 14.24
N VAL A 146 -5.33 12.32 15.31
CA VAL A 146 -3.88 12.12 15.31
C VAL A 146 -3.49 11.03 14.30
N ALA A 147 -4.20 9.90 14.28
CA ALA A 147 -3.94 8.81 13.35
C ALA A 147 -4.10 9.28 11.89
N HIS A 148 -5.22 9.91 11.56
CA HIS A 148 -5.48 10.39 10.19
C HIS A 148 -4.48 11.47 9.77
N ALA A 149 -4.14 12.41 10.64
CA ALA A 149 -3.12 13.42 10.36
C ALA A 149 -1.76 12.77 10.04
N ALA A 150 -1.30 11.85 10.88
CA ALA A 150 -0.06 11.11 10.65
C ALA A 150 -0.10 10.30 9.34
N GLN A 151 -1.24 9.67 9.04
CA GLN A 151 -1.45 8.87 7.84
C GLN A 151 -1.37 9.71 6.56
N PHE A 152 -2.05 10.85 6.49
CA PHE A 152 -2.00 11.73 5.32
C PHE A 152 -0.60 12.28 5.09
N VAL A 153 0.10 12.70 6.15
CA VAL A 153 1.49 13.16 6.03
C VAL A 153 2.38 12.01 5.56
N SER A 154 2.14 10.77 6.02
CA SER A 154 2.88 9.59 5.59
C SER A 154 2.71 9.34 4.09
N PHE A 155 1.49 9.45 3.58
CA PHE A 155 1.23 9.32 2.13
C PHE A 155 1.95 10.38 1.30
N VAL A 156 1.97 11.64 1.75
CA VAL A 156 2.74 12.69 1.07
C VAL A 156 4.23 12.34 1.04
N LYS A 157 4.78 11.86 2.16
CA LYS A 157 6.19 11.46 2.25
C LYS A 157 6.52 10.21 1.42
N LEU A 158 5.61 9.25 1.31
CA LEU A 158 5.78 8.09 0.43
C LEU A 158 5.77 8.49 -1.04
N VAL A 159 4.88 9.41 -1.44
CA VAL A 159 4.85 9.95 -2.81
C VAL A 159 6.14 10.71 -3.11
N GLN A 160 6.62 11.54 -2.18
CA GLN A 160 7.89 12.25 -2.30
C GLN A 160 9.07 11.27 -2.45
N LEU A 161 9.12 10.25 -1.60
CA LEU A 161 10.15 9.21 -1.65
C LEU A 161 10.16 8.50 -3.00
N TYR A 162 8.99 8.11 -3.50
CA TYR A 162 8.86 7.47 -4.80
C TYR A 162 9.40 8.36 -5.93
N ARG A 163 9.03 9.65 -5.95
CA ARG A 163 9.52 10.59 -6.97
C ARG A 163 11.03 10.73 -6.94
N THR A 164 11.62 10.89 -5.75
CA THR A 164 13.08 11.00 -5.58
C THR A 164 13.82 9.73 -6.04
N MET A 165 13.23 8.56 -5.80
CA MET A 165 13.87 7.27 -6.14
C MET A 165 13.63 6.84 -7.58
N LYS A 166 12.53 7.27 -8.21
CA LYS A 166 12.21 6.98 -9.62
C LYS A 166 13.33 7.43 -10.56
N ASP A 167 13.95 8.57 -10.27
CA ASP A 167 14.98 9.16 -11.13
C ASP A 167 16.39 8.62 -10.81
N LYS A 168 16.60 8.08 -9.60
CA LYS A 168 17.89 7.59 -9.12
C LYS A 168 18.19 6.14 -9.49
N THR A 169 17.17 5.33 -9.79
CA THR A 169 17.36 3.89 -10.05
C THR A 169 16.56 3.45 -11.28
N PRO A 170 17.21 2.83 -12.29
CA PRO A 170 16.53 2.42 -13.52
C PRO A 170 15.41 1.41 -13.28
N LEU A 171 15.49 0.60 -12.21
CA LEU A 171 14.47 -0.36 -11.82
C LEU A 171 13.08 0.27 -11.61
N TYR A 172 13.02 1.44 -10.96
CA TYR A 172 11.76 2.09 -10.61
C TYR A 172 11.14 2.88 -11.78
N ARG A 173 11.94 3.20 -12.80
CA ARG A 173 11.48 3.86 -14.04
C ARG A 173 10.51 2.97 -14.81
N PHE A 174 10.78 1.67 -14.85
CA PHE A 174 9.97 0.69 -15.58
C PHE A 174 8.64 0.35 -14.89
N TRP A 175 8.44 0.70 -13.62
CA TRP A 175 7.17 0.48 -12.91
C TRP A 175 6.02 1.33 -13.44
N THR A 176 6.33 2.42 -14.15
CA THR A 176 5.34 3.27 -14.82
C THR A 176 5.36 3.15 -16.34
N ALA A 177 6.31 2.38 -16.90
CA ALA A 177 6.39 2.20 -18.33
C ALA A 177 5.24 1.29 -18.80
N VAL A 178 4.45 1.76 -19.75
CA VAL A 178 3.51 0.89 -20.47
C VAL A 178 4.39 -0.03 -21.34
N PRO A 179 4.25 -1.36 -21.27
CA PRO A 179 4.96 -2.25 -22.17
C PRO A 179 4.53 -1.93 -23.60
N GLN A 180 5.41 -1.27 -24.36
CA GLN A 180 5.28 -1.19 -25.80
C GLN A 180 5.58 -2.58 -26.34
N ASN A 181 4.54 -3.23 -26.88
CA ASN A 181 4.70 -4.50 -27.55
C ASN A 181 5.13 -4.22 -28.99
N ASP A 182 6.43 -4.25 -29.24
CA ASP A 182 7.01 -4.04 -30.57
C ASP A 182 6.72 -5.21 -31.53
N ASN A 183 6.11 -6.30 -31.04
CA ASN A 183 5.62 -7.42 -31.86
C ASN A 183 4.19 -7.21 -32.38
N LEU A 184 3.59 -6.04 -32.20
CA LEU A 184 2.29 -5.75 -32.84
C LEU A 184 2.49 -5.66 -34.35
N PRO A 185 1.80 -6.47 -35.16
CA PRO A 185 1.85 -6.35 -36.61
C PRO A 185 1.51 -4.91 -37.03
N ASN A 186 2.31 -4.32 -37.91
CA ASN A 186 2.23 -2.93 -38.36
C ASN A 186 0.86 -2.51 -38.95
N ASP A 187 -0.07 -3.46 -39.15
CA ASP A 187 -1.37 -3.22 -39.77
C ASP A 187 -2.36 -2.51 -38.85
N ILE A 188 -2.24 -2.61 -37.52
CA ILE A 188 -3.13 -1.91 -36.58
C ILE A 188 -2.71 -0.44 -36.37
N ALA A 189 -1.42 -0.13 -36.56
CA ALA A 189 -0.89 1.24 -36.36
C ALA A 189 -1.37 2.25 -37.43
N ARG A 190 -1.93 1.77 -38.55
CA ARG A 190 -2.48 2.62 -39.62
C ARG A 190 -3.98 2.88 -39.53
N SER A 191 -4.78 2.05 -38.84
CA SER A 191 -6.24 2.21 -38.85
C SER A 191 -6.79 3.30 -37.92
N ASN A 192 -5.98 3.82 -36.98
CA ASN A 192 -6.37 4.89 -36.05
C ASN A 192 -5.94 6.30 -36.52
N ARG A 193 -5.66 6.48 -37.82
CA ARG A 193 -5.26 7.78 -38.42
C ARG A 193 -6.29 8.34 -39.40
N HIS A 194 -7.58 8.04 -39.20
CA HIS A 194 -8.70 8.68 -39.88
C HIS A 194 -9.76 9.13 -38.88
#